data_AF-A0A558QS61-F1
#
_entry.id   AF-A0A558QS61-F1
#
_cell.length_a   1.000
_cell.length_b   1.000
_cell.length_c   1.000
_cell.angle_alpha   90.00
_cell.angle_beta   90.00
_cell.angle_gamma   90.00
#
_symmetry.space_group_name_H-M   'P 1'
#
loop_
_entity.id
_entity.type
_entity.pdbx_description
1 polymer ?
#
loop_
_entity_poly.entity_id
_entity_poly.type
_entity_poly.pdbx_seq_one_letter_code
_entity_poly.pdbx_strand_id
1 'polypeptide(L)' 'MSATSDFYRARAEESNREAEAALLDNVRDRCRRSEAAWTAMAERLTRAEAMRDQQTADKIVREQEQAA' A
#
# COMPACT_ATOMS: atom_id res chain seq x y z
N MET A 1 -3.90 -11.76 11.67
CA MET A 1 -3.82 -11.55 10.21
C MET A 1 -2.81 -10.45 9.95
N SER A 2 -1.83 -10.67 9.07
CA SER A 2 -0.90 -9.60 8.67
C SER A 2 -1.62 -8.63 7.74
N ALA A 3 -1.43 -7.32 7.92
CA ALA A 3 -1.96 -6.33 7.00
C ALA A 3 -1.15 -6.34 5.69
N THR A 4 -1.85 -6.40 4.55
CA THR A 4 -1.26 -6.38 3.20
C THR A 4 -1.48 -5.01 2.53
N SER A 5 -0.81 -4.76 1.41
CA SER A 5 -0.96 -3.52 0.63
C SER A 5 -2.42 -3.37 0.20
N ASP A 6 -3.03 -4.47 -0.25
CA ASP A 6 -4.43 -4.49 -0.68
C ASP A 6 -5.40 -4.22 0.47
N PHE A 7 -5.11 -4.70 1.67
CA PHE A 7 -5.91 -4.36 2.86
C PHE A 7 -5.90 -2.84 3.11
N TYR A 8 -4.72 -2.21 3.03
CA TYR A 8 -4.63 -0.76 3.20
C TYR A 8 -5.30 0.01 2.06
N ARG A 9 -5.22 -0.46 0.82
CA ARG A 9 -5.97 0.12 -0.32
C ARG A 9 -7.47 0.05 -0.12
N ALA A 10 -8.00 -1.11 0.30
CA ALA A 10 -9.43 -1.26 0.58
C ALA A 10 -9.92 -0.29 1.67
N ARG A 11 -9.10 -0.03 2.70
CA ARG A 11 -9.39 0.95 3.75
C ARG A 11 -9.32 2.40 3.28
N ALA A 12 -8.40 2.71 2.36
CA ALA A 12 -8.33 4.01 1.72
C ALA A 12 -9.60 4.28 0.89
N GLU A 13 -10.02 3.32 0.07
CA GLU A 13 -11.25 3.41 -0.72
C GLU A 13 -12.51 3.55 0.14
N GLU A 14 -12.59 2.81 1.25
CA GLU A 14 -13.69 2.94 2.21
C GLU A 14 -13.75 4.36 2.79
N SER A 15 -12.59 4.89 3.22
CA SER A 15 -12.49 6.25 3.75
C SER A 15 -12.84 7.32 2.70
N ASN A 16 -12.48 7.08 1.43
CA ASN A 16 -12.83 7.95 0.32
C ASN A 16 -14.35 7.98 0.09
N ARG A 17 -15.01 6.81 0.03
CA ARG A 17 -16.47 6.70 -0.07
C ARG A 17 -17.19 7.40 1.08
N GLU A 18 -16.68 7.27 2.30
CA GLU A 18 -17.21 7.99 3.46
C GLU A 18 -17.06 9.51 3.32
N ALA A 19 -15.94 9.99 2.78
CA ALA A 19 -15.72 11.41 2.52
C ALA A 19 -16.70 11.96 1.47
N GLU A 20 -16.97 11.18 0.42
CA GLU A 20 -17.93 11.54 -0.63
C GLU A 20 -19.37 11.61 -0.09
N ALA A 21 -19.74 10.69 0.80
CA ALA A 21 -21.06 10.68 1.45
C ALA A 21 -21.21 11.73 2.57
N ALA A 22 -20.10 12.34 3.03
CA ALA A 22 -20.13 13.27 4.15
C ALA A 22 -20.79 14.61 3.77
N LEU A 23 -21.85 14.94 4.52
CA LEU A 23 -22.56 16.22 4.41
C LEU A 23 -21.84 17.36 5.12
N LEU A 24 -21.08 17.05 6.17
CA LEU A 24 -20.33 18.04 6.94
C LEU A 24 -18.87 18.06 6.52
N ASP A 25 -18.33 19.25 6.27
CA ASP A 25 -16.95 19.43 5.80
C ASP A 25 -15.93 18.87 6.80
N ASN A 26 -16.17 19.02 8.10
CA ASN A 26 -15.27 18.48 9.13
C ASN A 26 -15.18 16.94 9.11
N VAL A 27 -16.28 16.26 8.76
CA VAL A 27 -16.31 14.81 8.60
C VAL A 27 -15.59 14.43 7.31
N ARG A 28 -15.86 15.14 6.21
CA ARG A 28 -15.17 14.93 4.93
C ARG A 28 -13.65 15.05 5.08
N ASP A 29 -13.18 16.09 5.75
CA ASP A 29 -11.75 16.33 5.96
C ASP A 29 -11.10 15.25 6.83
N ARG A 30 -11.81 14.78 7.86
CA ARG A 30 -11.34 13.65 8.67
C ARG A 30 -11.22 12.37 7.82
N CYS A 31 -12.23 12.06 7.01
CA CYS A 31 -12.22 10.88 6.15
C CYS A 31 -11.09 10.96 5.10
N ARG A 32 -10.86 12.12 4.48
CA ARG A 32 -9.72 12.36 3.58
C ARG A 32 -8.36 12.17 4.25
N ARG A 33 -8.22 12.61 5.51
CA ARG A 33 -7.00 12.37 6.29
C ARG A 33 -6.79 10.88 6.58
N SER A 34 -7.85 10.14 6.87
CA SER A 34 -7.79 8.68 7.04
C SER A 34 -7.38 8.01 5.74
N GLU A 35 -8.01 8.35 4.61
CA GLU A 35 -7.64 7.87 3.28
C GLU A 35 -6.14 8.09 3.01
N ALA A 36 -5.64 9.30 3.21
CA ALA A 36 -4.23 9.62 3.00
C ALA A 36 -3.29 8.77 3.86
N ALA A 37 -3.65 8.51 5.13
CA ALA A 37 -2.87 7.65 6.01
C ALA A 37 -2.86 6.19 5.54
N TRP A 38 -4.01 5.67 5.09
CA TRP A 38 -4.11 4.30 4.56
C TRP A 38 -3.32 4.15 3.26
N THR A 39 -3.44 5.10 2.33
CA THR A 39 -2.68 5.12 1.08
C THR A 39 -1.17 5.16 1.33
N ALA A 40 -0.69 6.00 2.24
CA ALA A 40 0.73 6.06 2.58
C ALA A 40 1.26 4.73 3.14
N MET A 41 0.46 4.00 3.91
CA MET A 41 0.82 2.67 4.41
C MET A 41 0.82 1.60 3.32
N ALA A 42 -0.16 1.64 2.41
CA ALA A 42 -0.21 0.76 1.24
C ALA A 42 1.06 0.94 0.39
N GLU A 43 1.40 2.17 0.03
CA GLU A 43 2.58 2.46 -0.76
C GLU A 43 3.88 2.03 -0.07
N ARG A 44 3.99 2.23 1.24
CA ARG A 44 5.17 1.76 2.00
C ARG A 44 5.32 0.25 1.87
N LEU A 45 4.22 -0.50 1.95
CA LEU A 45 4.28 -1.95 1.82
C LEU A 45 4.57 -2.37 0.38
N THR A 46 3.94 -1.75 -0.62
CA THR A 46 4.23 -1.99 -2.04
C THR A 46 5.72 -1.76 -2.34
N ARG A 47 6.32 -0.69 -1.82
CA ARG A 47 7.77 -0.43 -1.98
C ARG A 47 8.62 -1.53 -1.34
N ALA A 48 8.26 -1.97 -0.14
CA ALA A 48 8.99 -3.04 0.54
C ALA A 48 8.86 -4.39 -0.19
N GLU A 49 7.69 -4.70 -0.75
CA GLU A 49 7.45 -5.89 -1.57
C GLU A 49 8.30 -5.84 -2.85
N ALA A 50 8.25 -4.74 -3.60
CA ALA A 50 9.04 -4.56 -4.81
C ALA A 50 10.56 -4.68 -4.57
N MET A 51 11.06 -4.14 -3.44
CA MET A 51 12.47 -4.29 -3.07
C MET A 51 12.86 -5.75 -2.80
N ARG A 52 11.99 -6.55 -2.17
CA ARG A 52 12.25 -7.97 -1.93
C ARG A 52 12.23 -8.77 -3.22
N ASP A 53 11.28 -8.47 -4.10
CA ASP A 53 11.18 -9.12 -5.41
C ASP A 53 12.44 -8.85 -6.25
N GLN A 54 12.91 -7.60 -6.25
CA GLN A 54 14.15 -7.22 -6.92
C GLN A 54 15.37 -7.96 -6.33
N GLN A 55 15.50 -8.00 -4.99
CA GLN A 55 16.60 -8.72 -4.35
C GLN A 55 16.57 -10.22 -4.65
N THR A 56 15.38 -10.81 -4.74
CA THR A 56 15.20 -12.23 -5.08
C THR A 56 15.59 -12.49 -6.52
N ALA A 57 15.16 -11.63 -7.45
CA ALA A 57 15.55 -11.71 -8.86
C ALA A 57 17.07 -11.57 -9.03
N ASP A 58 17.70 -10.56 -8.41
CA ASP A 58 19.14 -10.35 -8.46
C ASP A 58 19.91 -11.56 -7.92
N LYS A 59 19.42 -12.17 -6.83
CA LYS A 59 20.02 -13.37 -6.27
C LYS A 59 19.95 -14.55 -7.24
N ILE A 60 18.78 -14.79 -7.84
CA ILE A 60 18.59 -15.87 -8.82
C ILE A 60 19.53 -15.69 -10.01
N VAL A 61 19.65 -14.46 -10.54
CA VAL A 61 20.56 -14.15 -11.64
C VAL A 61 22.01 -14.47 -11.26
N ARG A 62 22.47 -14.04 -10.07
CA ARG A 62 23.84 -14.34 -9.60
C ARG A 62 24.09 -15.83 -9.44
N GLU A 63 23.12 -16.58 -8.89
CA GLU A 63 23.23 -18.04 -8.74
C GLU A 63 23.29 -18.75 -10.10
N GLN A 64 22.55 -18.25 -11.11
CA GLN A 64 22.61 -18.77 -12.47
C GLN A 64 23.95 -18.45 -13.15
N GLU A 65 24.48 -17.24 -12.99
CA GLU A 65 25.80 -16.84 -13.52
C GLU A 65 26.95 -17.63 -12.88
N GLN A 66 26.83 -18.02 -11.61
CA GLN A 66 27.83 -18.83 -10.92
C GLN A 66 27.78 -20.32 -11.26
N ALA A 67 26.65 -20.79 -11.79
CA ALA A 67 26.44 -22.19 -12.16
C ALA A 67 26.74 -22.49 -13.65
N ALA A 68 27.02 -21.46 -14.45
CA ALA A 68 27.38 -21.54 -15.87
C ALA A 68 28.90 -21.46 -16.08
#